data_AF-A0A6V7LBY5-F1
#
_entry.id   AF-A0A6V7LBY5-F1
#
_cell.length_a   1.000
_cell.length_b   1.000
_cell.length_c   1.000
_cell.angle_alpha   90.00
_cell.angle_beta   90.00
_cell.angle_gamma   90.00
#
_symmetry.space_group_name_H-M   'P 1'
#
loop_
_entity.id
_entity.type
_entity.pdbx_description
1 polymer ?
#
loop_
_entity_poly.entity_id
_entity_poly.type
_entity_poly.pdbx_seq_one_letter_code
_entity_poly.pdbx_strand_id
1 'polypeptide(L)'
;LILYVRRVNSPHLDKLSDGEIIAADPVSVSRSIDNKFHAVLDFSTSDNHPIGKIEHYFWRREYQGRGTQHLHLIIWVEDTPIVGVQTNEE
;
A
#
# COMPACT_ATOMS: atom_id res chain seq x y z
N LEU A 1 2.69 5.48 11.15
CA LEU A 1 1.79 4.41 11.65
C LEU A 1 2.25 3.94 13.03
N ILE A 2 3.45 3.36 13.16
CA ILE A 2 4.00 2.91 14.45
C ILE A 2 4.00 4.03 15.50
N LEU A 3 4.48 5.22 15.17
CA LEU A 3 4.45 6.37 16.09
C LEU A 3 3.02 6.77 16.51
N TYR A 4 2.05 6.64 15.60
CA TYR A 4 0.65 6.91 15.91
C TYR A 4 0.12 5.85 16.89
N VAL A 5 0.29 4.57 16.58
CA VAL A 5 -0.14 3.44 17.43
C VAL A 5 0.53 3.52 18.80
N ARG A 6 1.83 3.85 18.86
CA ARG A 6 2.56 4.07 20.11
C ARG A 6 1.95 5.23 20.90
N ARG A 7 1.65 6.36 20.25
CA ARG A 7 1.04 7.53 20.92
C ARG A 7 -0.34 7.23 21.51
N VAL A 8 -1.24 6.56 20.78
CA VAL A 8 -2.60 6.27 21.30
C VAL A 8 -2.61 5.19 22.38
N ASN A 9 -1.62 4.29 22.39
CA ASN A 9 -1.52 3.21 23.37
C ASN A 9 -0.40 3.45 24.41
N SER A 10 0.16 4.66 24.47
CA SER A 10 1.18 5.04 25.46
C SER A 10 0.54 5.04 26.86
N PRO A 11 1.26 4.60 27.90
CA PRO A 11 2.68 4.22 27.91
C PRO A 11 2.95 2.73 27.61
N HIS A 12 1.91 1.93 27.36
CA HIS A 12 2.00 0.47 27.36
C HIS A 12 2.88 -0.11 26.26
N LEU A 13 3.04 0.61 25.15
CA LEU A 13 3.81 0.14 23.98
C LEU A 13 5.15 0.87 23.78
N ASP A 14 5.57 1.74 24.71
CA ASP A 14 6.72 2.64 24.49
C ASP A 14 8.06 1.91 24.38
N LYS A 15 8.19 0.76 25.05
CA LYS A 15 9.41 -0.06 25.09
C LYS A 15 9.40 -1.21 24.08
N LEU A 16 8.31 -1.39 23.35
CA LEU A 16 8.14 -2.48 22.40
C LEU A 16 8.81 -2.15 21.06
N SER A 17 9.33 -3.18 20.40
CA SER A 17 9.78 -3.12 19.02
C SER A 17 8.62 -2.85 18.06
N ASP A 18 8.91 -2.39 16.85
CA ASP A 18 7.89 -2.07 15.85
C ASP A 18 7.01 -3.29 15.51
N GLY A 19 7.60 -4.49 15.46
CA GLY A 19 6.87 -5.73 15.24
C GLY A 19 5.91 -6.07 16.37
N GLU A 20 6.33 -5.87 17.63
CA GLU A 20 5.50 -6.06 18.81
C GLU A 20 4.36 -5.03 18.89
N ILE A 21 4.62 -3.78 18.48
CA ILE A 21 3.58 -2.74 18.38
C ILE A 21 2.52 -3.12 17.35
N ILE A 22 2.95 -3.66 16.20
CA ILE A 22 2.03 -4.15 15.16
C ILE A 22 1.17 -5.30 15.68
N ALA A 23 1.78 -6.24 16.40
CA ALA A 23 1.07 -7.38 16.97
C ALA A 23 0.13 -6.98 18.11
N ALA A 24 0.45 -5.92 18.86
CA ALA A 24 -0.37 -5.41 19.96
C ALA A 24 -1.64 -4.69 19.50
N ASP A 25 -1.61 -4.00 18.35
CA ASP A 25 -2.79 -3.35 17.76
C ASP A 25 -2.94 -3.65 16.25
N PRO A 26 -3.23 -4.91 15.91
CA PRO A 26 -3.28 -5.36 14.52
C PRO A 26 -4.46 -4.76 13.76
N VAL A 27 -5.53 -4.38 14.47
CA VAL A 27 -6.74 -3.80 13.86
C VAL A 27 -6.47 -2.38 13.38
N SER A 28 -5.87 -1.52 14.21
CA SER A 28 -5.55 -0.15 13.78
C SER A 28 -4.48 -0.15 12.69
N VAL A 29 -3.49 -1.05 12.78
CA VAL A 29 -2.48 -1.22 11.74
C VAL A 29 -3.11 -1.65 10.41
N SER A 30 -3.95 -2.68 10.44
CA SER A 30 -4.72 -3.16 9.28
C SER A 30 -5.53 -2.02 8.64
N ARG A 31 -6.32 -1.29 9.44
CA ARG A 31 -7.15 -0.18 8.96
C ARG A 31 -6.31 0.95 8.37
N SER A 32 -5.17 1.28 8.98
CA SER A 32 -4.29 2.32 8.44
C SER A 32 -3.65 1.91 7.12
N ILE A 33 -3.28 0.64 6.93
CA ILE A 33 -2.75 0.14 5.66
C ILE A 33 -3.82 0.24 4.59
N ASP A 34 -5.04 -0.20 4.91
CA ASP A 34 -6.18 -0.18 3.99
C ASP A 34 -6.53 1.24 3.52
N ASN A 35 -6.68 2.18 4.46
CA ASN A 35 -6.96 3.58 4.13
C ASN A 35 -5.88 4.20 3.23
N LYS A 36 -4.60 3.86 3.48
CA LYS A 36 -3.50 4.35 2.65
C LYS A 36 -3.49 3.73 1.27
N PHE A 37 -3.78 2.44 1.18
CA PHE A 37 -3.87 1.74 -0.11
C PHE A 37 -4.98 2.35 -0.97
N HIS A 38 -6.17 2.57 -0.41
CA HIS A 38 -7.26 3.24 -1.10
C HIS A 38 -6.90 4.66 -1.53
N ALA A 39 -6.27 5.45 -0.65
CA ALA A 39 -5.81 6.79 -1.03
C ALA A 39 -4.79 6.78 -2.18
N VAL A 40 -3.89 5.79 -2.21
CA VAL A 40 -2.95 5.61 -3.33
C VAL A 40 -3.69 5.23 -4.60
N LEU A 41 -4.63 4.28 -4.52
CA LEU A 41 -5.41 3.84 -5.66
C LEU A 41 -6.24 4.99 -6.25
N ASP A 42 -6.96 5.75 -5.41
CA ASP A 42 -7.76 6.91 -5.80
C ASP A 42 -6.90 7.99 -6.46
N PHE A 43 -5.71 8.26 -5.89
CA PHE A 43 -4.77 9.20 -6.48
C PHE A 43 -4.29 8.71 -7.84
N SER A 44 -3.86 7.45 -7.94
CA SER A 44 -3.39 6.82 -9.17
C SER A 44 -4.45 6.83 -10.27
N THR A 45 -5.72 6.60 -9.96
CA THR A 45 -6.83 6.58 -10.92
C THR A 45 -7.51 7.94 -11.11
N SER A 46 -6.95 9.02 -10.57
CA SER A 46 -7.53 10.36 -10.70
C SER A 46 -7.39 10.90 -12.13
N ASP A 47 -8.27 11.82 -12.51
CA ASP A 47 -8.28 12.49 -13.82
C ASP A 47 -7.00 13.30 -14.12
N ASN A 48 -6.16 13.53 -13.10
CA ASN A 48 -4.85 14.14 -13.25
C ASN A 48 -3.80 13.17 -13.86
N HIS A 49 -4.15 11.90 -14.00
CA HIS A 49 -3.32 10.84 -14.61
C HIS A 49 -1.87 10.85 -14.11
N PRO A 50 -1.61 10.82 -12.79
CA PRO A 50 -0.27 11.06 -12.23
C PRO A 50 0.77 10.00 -12.63
N ILE A 51 0.31 8.83 -13.09
CA ILE A 51 1.16 7.74 -13.61
C ILE A 51 0.73 7.33 -15.03
N GLY A 52 0.10 8.24 -15.78
CA GLY A 52 -0.62 7.96 -17.02
C GLY A 52 -2.08 7.58 -16.79
N LYS A 53 -2.85 7.47 -17.87
CA LYS A 53 -4.27 7.13 -17.80
C LYS A 53 -4.42 5.62 -17.56
N ILE A 54 -4.94 5.27 -16.40
CA ILE A 54 -5.19 3.87 -16.03
C ILE A 54 -6.45 3.39 -16.73
N GLU A 55 -6.32 2.39 -17.60
CA GLU A 55 -7.47 1.76 -18.27
C GLU A 55 -8.08 0.64 -17.41
N HIS A 56 -7.23 -0.06 -16.67
CA HIS A 56 -7.64 -1.15 -15.82
C HIS A 56 -6.66 -1.34 -14.66
N TYR A 57 -7.13 -1.90 -13.56
CA TYR A 57 -6.28 -2.34 -12.46
C TYR A 57 -6.89 -3.56 -11.80
N PHE A 58 -6.04 -4.40 -11.22
CA PHE A 58 -6.42 -5.54 -10.41
C PHE A 58 -5.57 -5.55 -9.15
N TRP A 59 -6.20 -5.81 -8.01
CA TRP A 59 -5.46 -5.95 -6.76
C TRP A 59 -6.05 -7.04 -5.89
N ARG A 60 -5.21 -7.57 -5.00
CA ARG A 60 -5.60 -8.54 -3.99
C ARG A 60 -4.85 -8.31 -2.69
N ARG A 61 -5.51 -8.62 -1.57
CA ARG A 61 -4.91 -8.67 -0.24
C ARG A 61 -4.57 -10.11 0.13
N GLU A 62 -3.39 -10.30 0.70
CA GLU A 62 -2.87 -11.59 1.12
C GLU A 62 -2.30 -11.53 2.54
N TYR A 63 -2.54 -12.59 3.31
CA TYR A 63 -2.02 -12.74 4.68
C TYR A 63 -0.99 -13.87 4.70
N GLN A 64 0.28 -13.53 4.53
CA GLN A 64 1.40 -14.48 4.43
C GLN A 64 1.88 -15.04 5.78
N GLY A 65 1.20 -14.73 6.89
CA GLY A 65 1.60 -15.15 8.25
C GLY A 65 2.94 -14.56 8.74
N ARG A 66 3.48 -13.55 8.02
CA ARG A 66 4.78 -12.93 8.29
C ARG A 66 4.67 -11.48 8.81
N GLY A 67 3.57 -11.15 9.48
CA GLY A 67 3.32 -9.81 10.01
C GLY A 67 2.17 -9.10 9.29
N THR A 68 2.44 -7.92 8.74
CA THR A 68 1.40 -7.05 8.16
C THR A 68 0.82 -7.60 6.86
N GLN A 69 -0.31 -7.03 6.45
CA GLN A 69 -0.98 -7.35 5.19
C GLN A 69 -0.03 -7.16 4.01
N HIS A 70 -0.09 -8.08 3.03
CA HIS A 70 0.60 -7.96 1.76
C HIS A 70 -0.42 -7.64 0.67
N LEU A 71 -0.15 -6.63 -0.14
CA LEU A 71 -1.05 -6.16 -1.19
C LEU A 71 -0.34 -6.31 -2.53
N HIS A 72 -0.99 -7.01 -3.46
CA HIS A 72 -0.56 -7.07 -4.85
C HIS A 72 -1.44 -6.12 -5.65
N LEU A 73 -0.83 -5.28 -6.50
CA LEU A 73 -1.52 -4.37 -7.39
C LEU A 73 -0.87 -4.47 -8.78
N ILE A 74 -1.69 -4.68 -9.80
CA ILE A 74 -1.32 -4.66 -11.22
C ILE A 74 -2.15 -3.57 -11.88
N ILE A 75 -1.50 -2.74 -12.69
CA ILE A 75 -2.10 -1.57 -13.34
C ILE A 75 -1.80 -1.66 -14.84
N TRP A 76 -2.80 -1.39 -15.66
CA TRP A 76 -2.69 -1.20 -17.09
C TRP A 76 -2.89 0.27 -17.41
N VAL A 77 -1.88 0.86 -18.04
CA VAL A 77 -1.87 2.28 -18.40
C VAL A 77 -1.91 2.37 -19.92
N GLU A 78 -2.73 3.31 -20.43
CA GLU A 78 -2.85 3.63 -21.85
C GLU A 78 -1.46 3.95 -22.44
N ASP A 79 -1.21 3.52 -23.67
CA ASP A 79 0.03 3.77 -24.41
C ASP A 79 1.32 3.31 -23.71
N THR A 80 1.23 2.29 -22.84
CA THR A 80 2.43 1.70 -22.22
C THR A 80 3.33 0.98 -23.22
N PRO A 81 4.66 1.01 -23.00
CA PRO A 81 5.59 0.34 -23.90
C PRO A 81 5.35 -1.16 -24.02
N ILE A 82 5.33 -1.66 -25.25
CA ILE A 82 5.24 -3.09 -25.50
C ILE A 82 6.65 -3.69 -25.32
N VAL A 83 6.78 -4.50 -24.28
CA VAL A 83 8.03 -5.21 -23.96
C VAL A 83 8.50 -6.03 -25.16
N GLY A 84 9.74 -5.77 -25.59
CA GLY A 84 10.37 -6.48 -26.71
C GLY A 84 10.03 -5.93 -28.09
N VAL A 85 9.19 -4.89 -28.18
CA VAL A 85 8.92 -4.17 -29.44
C VAL A 85 9.53 -2.78 -29.41
N GLN A 86 9.38 -2.06 -28.29
CA GLN A 86 9.93 -0.73 -28.12
C GLN A 86 11.29 -0.79 -27.41
N THR A 87 12.26 -0.05 -27.93
CA THR A 87 13.58 0.14 -27.30
C THR A 87 13.46 1.14 -26.16
N ASN A 88 14.32 1.02 -25.13
CA ASN A 88 14.41 2.00 -24.03
C ASN A 88 15.01 3.36 -24.47
N GLU A 89 15.34 3.52 -25.75
CA GLU A 89 15.75 4.80 -26.31
C GLU A 89 14.48 5.62 -26.59
N GLU A 90 14.31 6.71 -25.85
CA GLU A 90 13.33 7.77 -26.13
C GLU A 90 13.62 8.46 -27.47
#